data_AF-A0A9E2V796-F1
#
_entry.id   AF-A0A9E2V796-F1
#
_cell.length_a   1.000
_cell.length_b   1.000
_cell.length_c   1.000
_cell.angle_alpha   90.00
_cell.angle_beta   90.00
_cell.angle_gamma   90.00
#
_symmetry.space_group_name_H-M   'P 1'
#
loop_
_entity.id
_entity.type
_entity.pdbx_description
1 polymer ?
#
loop_
_entity_poly.entity_id
_entity_poly.type
_entity_poly.pdbx_seq_one_letter_code
_entity_poly.pdbx_strand_id
1 'polypeptide(L)'
;MINIESTQTPGEESECVFCGGRDSLVRQHAVPYWLMHEVHADPAIIHSFYLTDISSLLSGNCKFPKVIEREHENVTDFWTCGRCVNGWIHDLEAEALKPFNDLVSLPDSSVEEILSSVDRLRPDADVLSRGAFKTVLSCDFAVDEFQVIPKEHCMACGEQRIPSGVSVDLGFCEEPSGFRILSGPLGNCEGDMTRCVYRVAFQSGHLVMMVRCTDGPFYDLYPGTISLYPEFKVGDELDIFRDSLEIIAWDVLAMAYHNEKSSGFYGLLDT
;
A
#
# COMPACT_ATOMS: atom_id res chain seq x y z
N MET A 1 -22.14 7.61 -24.31
CA MET A 1 -22.95 6.59 -23.60
C MET A 1 -22.21 5.28 -23.77
N ILE A 2 -21.42 4.90 -22.78
CA ILE A 2 -20.70 3.63 -22.77
C ILE A 2 -21.43 2.76 -21.73
N ASN A 3 -21.96 1.63 -22.21
CA ASN A 3 -22.54 0.59 -21.35
C ASN A 3 -21.41 -0.06 -20.55
N ILE A 4 -21.54 -0.03 -19.23
CA ILE A 4 -20.62 -0.65 -18.28
C ILE A 4 -21.25 -2.00 -17.91
N GLU A 5 -20.74 -3.10 -18.45
CA GLU A 5 -21.05 -4.45 -17.99
C GLU A 5 -19.78 -5.17 -17.52
N SER A 6 -19.68 -5.30 -16.19
CA SER A 6 -18.92 -6.27 -15.40
C SER A 6 -19.53 -6.20 -13.98
N THR A 7 -20.59 -6.98 -13.70
CA THR A 7 -20.70 -8.40 -13.26
C THR A 7 -20.29 -8.75 -11.84
N GLN A 8 -20.42 -7.82 -10.90
CA GLN A 8 -20.98 -8.19 -9.60
C GLN A 8 -22.08 -7.17 -9.25
N THR A 9 -23.32 -7.62 -9.13
CA THR A 9 -24.34 -6.94 -8.33
C THR A 9 -24.12 -7.36 -6.89
N PRO A 10 -24.12 -6.43 -5.91
CA PRO A 10 -23.99 -6.82 -4.51
C PRO A 10 -25.10 -7.84 -4.22
N GLY A 11 -24.73 -9.02 -3.70
CA GLY A 11 -25.70 -9.98 -3.21
C GLY A 11 -26.55 -9.35 -2.09
N GLU A 12 -27.74 -9.89 -1.84
CA GLU A 12 -28.71 -9.37 -0.85
C GLU A 12 -28.12 -9.23 0.58
N GLU A 13 -26.96 -9.85 0.85
CA GLU A 13 -26.24 -9.81 2.13
C GLU A 13 -24.97 -8.94 2.13
N SER A 14 -24.70 -8.18 1.07
CA SER A 14 -23.47 -7.39 0.97
C SER A 14 -23.44 -6.26 2.00
N GLU A 15 -22.28 -6.07 2.62
CA GLU A 15 -22.04 -5.04 3.63
C GLU A 15 -21.02 -4.03 3.11
N CYS A 16 -21.13 -2.78 3.56
CA CYS A 16 -20.12 -1.77 3.31
C CYS A 16 -18.80 -2.21 3.96
N VAL A 17 -17.74 -2.27 3.16
CA VAL A 17 -16.40 -2.69 3.59
C VAL A 17 -15.87 -1.88 4.79
N PHE A 18 -16.24 -0.60 4.89
CA PHE A 18 -15.72 0.32 5.91
C PHE A 18 -16.57 0.45 7.17
N CYS A 19 -17.85 0.11 7.14
CA CYS A 19 -18.73 0.31 8.30
C CYS A 19 -19.60 -0.91 8.66
N GLY A 20 -19.58 -1.97 7.85
CA GLY A 20 -20.44 -3.15 8.02
C GLY A 20 -21.92 -2.88 7.77
N GLY A 21 -22.31 -1.64 7.43
CA GLY A 21 -23.69 -1.27 7.15
C GLY A 21 -24.20 -1.89 5.86
N ARG A 22 -25.47 -2.28 5.84
CA ARG A 22 -26.17 -2.88 4.69
C ARG A 22 -27.04 -1.89 3.92
N ASP A 23 -26.92 -0.59 4.22
CA ASP A 23 -27.64 0.45 3.48
C ASP A 23 -27.24 0.42 2.00
N SER A 24 -28.05 1.04 1.14
CA SER A 24 -27.85 1.15 -0.31
C SER A 24 -26.37 1.32 -0.69
N LEU A 25 -25.75 0.22 -1.10
CA LEU A 25 -24.36 0.19 -1.51
C LEU A 25 -24.22 0.88 -2.86
N VAL A 26 -23.14 1.63 -2.98
CA VAL A 26 -22.73 2.34 -4.18
C VAL A 26 -21.36 1.83 -4.61
N ARG A 27 -21.13 1.87 -5.92
CA ARG A 27 -19.81 1.61 -6.51
C ARG A 27 -18.90 2.78 -6.22
N GLN A 28 -17.66 2.49 -5.82
CA GLN A 28 -16.62 3.47 -5.59
C GLN A 28 -15.33 3.05 -6.29
N HIS A 29 -14.66 4.03 -6.90
CA HIS A 29 -13.36 3.80 -7.52
C HIS A 29 -12.31 3.39 -6.47
N ALA A 30 -11.54 2.35 -6.79
CA ALA A 30 -10.48 1.85 -5.93
C ALA A 30 -9.39 2.91 -5.68
N VAL A 31 -8.95 3.55 -6.75
CA VAL A 31 -7.98 4.64 -6.74
C VAL A 31 -8.74 5.97 -6.77
N PRO A 32 -8.37 6.97 -5.96
CA PRO A 32 -8.94 8.32 -6.08
C PRO A 32 -8.81 8.82 -7.52
N TYR A 33 -9.90 9.37 -8.06
CA TYR A 33 -9.95 9.79 -9.47
C TYR A 33 -8.82 10.76 -9.82
N TRP A 34 -8.55 11.73 -8.95
CA TRP A 34 -7.48 12.72 -9.15
C TRP A 34 -6.09 12.06 -9.20
N LEU A 35 -5.83 11.02 -8.39
CA LEU A 35 -4.54 10.33 -8.37
C LEU A 35 -4.27 9.57 -9.67
N MET A 36 -5.31 9.12 -10.38
CA MET A 36 -5.16 8.50 -11.70
C MET A 36 -4.84 9.51 -12.80
N HIS A 37 -5.38 10.74 -12.69
CA HIS A 37 -5.30 11.74 -13.76
C HIS A 37 -4.05 12.61 -13.74
N GLU A 38 -3.42 12.80 -12.58
CA GLU A 38 -2.25 13.68 -12.43
C GLU A 38 -0.95 13.09 -13.00
N VAL A 39 -0.92 11.79 -13.34
CA VAL A 39 0.35 11.10 -13.70
C VAL A 39 0.44 10.70 -15.17
N HIS A 40 -0.47 11.16 -16.03
CA HIS A 40 -0.59 10.67 -17.42
C HIS A 40 -0.60 9.12 -17.55
N ALA A 41 -0.91 8.41 -16.46
CA ALA A 41 -1.19 6.99 -16.49
C ALA A 41 -2.44 6.79 -17.35
N ASP A 42 -2.48 5.75 -18.18
CA ASP A 42 -3.77 5.33 -18.72
C ASP A 42 -4.62 4.90 -17.51
N PRO A 43 -5.68 5.64 -17.13
CA PRO A 43 -6.50 5.31 -15.96
C PRO A 43 -7.16 3.93 -16.11
N ALA A 44 -7.09 3.32 -17.30
CA ALA A 44 -7.65 2.02 -17.58
C ALA A 44 -6.80 0.86 -17.04
N ILE A 45 -5.52 1.03 -16.72
CA ILE A 45 -4.63 -0.10 -16.43
C ILE A 45 -3.94 0.04 -15.07
N ILE A 46 -4.26 -0.86 -14.14
CA ILE A 46 -3.45 -1.07 -12.93
C ILE A 46 -2.69 -2.38 -13.08
N HIS A 47 -1.38 -2.30 -12.89
CA HIS A 47 -0.55 -3.50 -12.74
C HIS A 47 -0.56 -3.92 -11.28
N SER A 48 -1.05 -5.12 -10.98
CA SER A 48 -0.92 -5.72 -9.66
C SER A 48 0.21 -6.74 -9.65
N PHE A 49 1.13 -6.59 -8.71
CA PHE A 49 2.20 -7.55 -8.47
C PHE A 49 1.92 -8.26 -7.14
N TYR A 50 1.63 -9.56 -7.22
CA TYR A 50 1.45 -10.40 -6.05
C TYR A 50 2.71 -11.23 -5.78
N LEU A 51 3.21 -11.19 -4.55
CA LEU A 51 4.28 -12.09 -4.12
C LEU A 51 3.71 -13.35 -3.50
N THR A 52 4.07 -14.49 -4.09
CA THR A 52 3.77 -15.78 -3.46
C THR A 52 4.59 -15.98 -2.20
N ASP A 53 4.04 -16.81 -1.31
CA ASP A 53 4.58 -17.27 -0.03
C ASP A 53 6.12 -17.13 0.16
N ILE A 54 6.49 -16.24 1.08
CA ILE A 54 7.86 -15.97 1.53
C ILE A 54 8.35 -17.07 2.50
N SER A 55 7.49 -17.98 2.97
CA SER A 55 7.85 -19.07 3.91
C SER A 55 8.97 -19.99 3.41
N SER A 56 9.10 -20.13 2.08
CA SER A 56 10.19 -20.90 1.49
C SER A 56 11.55 -20.29 1.86
N LEU A 57 11.68 -18.96 1.81
CA LEU A 57 12.87 -18.24 2.29
C LEU A 57 13.10 -18.44 3.79
N LEU A 58 12.04 -18.50 4.59
CA LEU A 58 12.12 -18.69 6.05
C LEU A 58 12.46 -20.12 6.47
N SER A 59 12.17 -21.11 5.62
CA SER A 59 12.43 -22.53 5.89
C SER A 59 13.80 -23.03 5.39
N GLY A 60 14.68 -22.12 4.95
CA GLY A 60 15.99 -22.47 4.37
C GLY A 60 15.91 -23.10 2.97
N ASN A 61 14.71 -23.19 2.40
CA ASN A 61 14.51 -23.57 1.01
C ASN A 61 14.57 -22.29 0.16
N CYS A 62 15.76 -21.87 -0.27
CA CYS A 62 16.03 -20.65 -1.05
C CYS A 62 15.31 -20.59 -2.42
N LYS A 63 13.98 -20.64 -2.43
CA LYS A 63 13.15 -20.30 -3.58
C LYS A 63 12.77 -18.85 -3.41
N PHE A 64 13.21 -18.02 -4.34
CA PHE A 64 12.78 -16.65 -4.40
C PHE A 64 11.26 -16.60 -4.56
N PRO A 65 10.56 -15.66 -3.88
CA PRO A 65 9.13 -15.49 -4.04
C PRO A 65 8.82 -15.23 -5.51
N LYS A 66 7.78 -15.87 -6.02
CA LYS A 66 7.31 -15.65 -7.39
C LYS A 66 6.51 -14.35 -7.40
N VAL A 67 6.91 -13.44 -8.28
CA VAL A 67 6.12 -12.27 -8.64
C VAL A 67 5.08 -12.71 -9.68
N ILE A 68 3.81 -12.54 -9.36
CA ILE A 68 2.70 -12.71 -10.31
C ILE A 68 2.26 -11.32 -10.73
N GLU A 69 2.55 -10.97 -11.98
CA GLU A 69 2.05 -9.74 -12.60
C GLU A 69 0.68 -9.99 -13.23
N ARG A 70 -0.25 -9.07 -12.97
CA ARG A 70 -1.54 -9.01 -13.65
C ARG A 70 -1.83 -7.58 -14.07
N GLU A 71 -2.41 -7.47 -15.24
CA GLU A 71 -2.96 -6.23 -15.75
C GLU A 71 -4.47 -6.25 -15.50
N HIS A 72 -4.98 -5.20 -14.86
CA HIS A 72 -6.41 -5.04 -14.60
C HIS A 72 -6.94 -3.89 -15.44
N GLU A 73 -7.65 -4.24 -16.50
CA GLU A 73 -8.40 -3.29 -17.31
C GLU A 73 -9.68 -2.89 -16.55
N ASN A 74 -9.86 -1.59 -16.29
CA ASN A 74 -11.00 -1.02 -15.56
C ASN A 74 -11.07 -1.48 -14.10
N VAL A 75 -10.03 -1.20 -13.29
CA VAL A 75 -10.00 -1.63 -11.88
C VAL A 75 -11.32 -1.34 -11.20
N THR A 76 -11.94 -2.47 -10.90
CA THR A 76 -13.36 -2.60 -10.72
C THR A 76 -13.73 -1.98 -9.40
N ASP A 77 -14.71 -1.10 -9.46
CA ASP A 77 -15.28 -0.44 -8.31
C ASP A 77 -15.52 -1.43 -7.16
N PHE A 78 -15.22 -1.01 -5.93
CA PHE A 78 -15.60 -1.76 -4.74
C PHE A 78 -16.92 -1.22 -4.18
N TRP A 79 -17.57 -2.01 -3.31
CA TRP A 79 -18.86 -1.65 -2.73
C TRP A 79 -18.72 -0.98 -1.38
N THR A 80 -19.34 0.19 -1.24
CA THR A 80 -19.37 0.97 0.00
C THR A 80 -20.73 1.65 0.15
N CYS A 81 -21.12 2.04 1.36
CA CYS A 81 -22.41 2.73 1.54
C CYS A 81 -22.31 4.22 1.17
N GLY A 82 -23.43 4.80 0.74
CA GLY A 82 -23.47 6.22 0.40
C GLY A 82 -23.10 7.17 1.56
N ARG A 83 -23.22 6.72 2.82
CA ARG A 83 -22.79 7.51 3.99
C ARG A 83 -21.27 7.60 4.11
N CYS A 84 -20.54 6.52 3.82
CA CYS A 84 -19.09 6.54 3.83
C CYS A 84 -18.56 7.36 2.64
N VAL A 85 -19.10 7.12 1.44
CA VAL A 85 -18.67 7.82 0.22
C VAL A 85 -18.89 9.32 0.31
N ASN A 86 -20.10 9.77 0.65
CA ASN A 86 -20.41 11.20 0.74
C ASN A 86 -20.06 11.81 2.11
N GLY A 87 -19.29 11.09 2.93
CA GLY A 87 -18.84 11.53 4.25
C GLY A 87 -17.32 11.47 4.31
N TRP A 88 -16.82 10.69 5.27
CA TRP A 88 -15.38 10.66 5.59
C TRP A 88 -14.48 10.32 4.39
N ILE A 89 -14.93 9.51 3.41
CA ILE A 89 -14.11 9.20 2.23
C ILE A 89 -13.94 10.45 1.37
N HIS A 90 -15.02 11.16 1.08
CA HIS A 90 -14.98 12.41 0.32
C HIS A 90 -14.12 13.46 1.02
N ASP A 91 -14.33 13.64 2.33
CA ASP A 91 -13.58 14.61 3.12
C ASP A 91 -12.08 14.27 3.13
N LEU A 92 -11.72 13.01 3.37
CA LEU A 92 -10.32 12.56 3.36
C LEU A 92 -9.67 12.73 1.97
N GLU A 93 -10.38 12.39 0.89
CA GLU A 93 -9.85 12.57 -0.47
C GLU A 93 -9.65 14.05 -0.82
N ALA A 94 -10.53 14.93 -0.35
CA ALA A 94 -10.40 16.37 -0.54
C ALA A 94 -9.23 16.96 0.27
N GLU A 95 -9.04 16.51 1.52
CA GLU A 95 -7.90 16.91 2.35
C GLU A 95 -6.57 16.40 1.79
N ALA A 96 -6.54 15.16 1.29
CA ALA A 96 -5.33 14.50 0.78
C ALA A 96 -4.89 15.00 -0.59
N LEU A 97 -5.81 15.54 -1.42
CA LEU A 97 -5.54 15.95 -2.79
C LEU A 97 -4.29 16.82 -2.94
N LYS A 98 -4.22 17.93 -2.19
CA LYS A 98 -3.10 18.87 -2.34
C LYS A 98 -1.78 18.25 -1.87
N PRO A 99 -1.66 17.66 -0.66
CA PRO A 99 -0.43 17.01 -0.22
C PRO A 99 0.09 15.94 -1.18
N PHE A 100 -0.80 15.10 -1.74
CA PHE A 100 -0.39 14.10 -2.73
C PHE A 100 0.04 14.74 -4.05
N ASN A 101 -0.68 15.74 -4.55
CA ASN A 101 -0.28 16.44 -5.77
C ASN A 101 1.08 17.12 -5.62
N ASP A 102 1.35 17.73 -4.46
CA ASP A 102 2.64 18.35 -4.15
C ASP A 102 3.78 17.32 -4.20
N LEU A 103 3.52 16.05 -3.81
CA LEU A 103 4.48 14.94 -3.86
C LEU A 103 4.65 14.35 -5.27
N VAL A 104 3.55 14.07 -5.96
CA VAL A 104 3.55 13.47 -7.31
C VAL A 104 4.14 14.44 -8.34
N SER A 105 3.99 15.74 -8.12
CA SER A 105 4.52 16.80 -8.98
C SER A 105 5.97 17.17 -8.68
N LEU A 106 6.64 16.52 -7.71
CA LEU A 106 8.05 16.75 -7.46
C LEU A 106 8.83 16.36 -8.75
N PRO A 107 9.45 17.34 -9.44
CA PRO A 107 10.01 17.13 -10.79
C PRO A 107 11.29 16.31 -10.70
N ASP A 108 11.42 15.21 -11.46
CA ASP A 108 12.64 14.36 -11.63
C ASP A 108 13.64 14.47 -10.45
N SER A 109 13.15 14.31 -9.22
CA SER A 109 13.76 15.03 -8.09
C SER A 109 14.97 14.29 -7.59
N SER A 110 16.13 14.95 -7.64
CA SER A 110 17.29 14.48 -6.92
C SER A 110 16.97 14.40 -5.42
N VAL A 111 17.64 13.49 -4.71
CA VAL A 111 17.47 13.28 -3.26
C VAL A 111 17.51 14.59 -2.47
N GLU A 112 18.31 15.56 -2.91
CA GLU A 112 18.45 16.88 -2.28
C GLU A 112 17.17 17.74 -2.32
N GLU A 113 16.41 17.72 -3.42
CA GLU A 113 15.17 18.49 -3.52
C GLU A 113 14.08 17.89 -2.64
N ILE A 114 14.00 16.56 -2.62
CA ILE A 114 13.15 15.79 -1.71
C ILE A 114 13.52 16.16 -0.27
N LEU A 115 14.79 16.01 0.13
CA LEU A 115 15.32 16.35 1.45
C LEU A 115 14.98 17.78 1.88
N SER A 116 15.15 18.75 0.97
CA SER A 116 14.83 20.16 1.24
C SER A 116 13.33 20.44 1.46
N SER A 117 12.49 19.50 1.01
CA SER A 117 11.03 19.57 1.08
C SER A 117 10.44 18.64 2.16
N VAL A 118 11.22 17.72 2.74
CA VAL A 118 10.72 16.74 3.74
C VAL A 118 10.08 17.41 4.95
N ASP A 119 10.64 18.51 5.45
CA ASP A 119 10.04 19.23 6.57
C ASP A 119 8.67 19.83 6.24
N ARG A 120 8.38 20.05 4.95
CA ARG A 120 7.05 20.51 4.48
C ARG A 120 6.03 19.37 4.46
N LEU A 121 6.46 18.11 4.47
CA LEU A 121 5.58 16.94 4.53
C LEU A 121 5.10 16.66 5.95
N ARG A 122 5.85 17.07 6.97
CA ARG A 122 5.53 16.76 8.37
C ARG A 122 4.13 17.23 8.80
N PRO A 123 3.65 18.45 8.46
CA PRO A 123 2.29 18.88 8.77
C PRO A 123 1.22 18.01 8.10
N ASP A 124 1.53 17.45 6.93
CA ASP A 124 0.61 16.65 6.12
C ASP A 124 0.74 15.14 6.36
N ALA A 125 1.66 14.70 7.23
CA ALA A 125 1.96 13.28 7.45
C ALA A 125 0.73 12.47 7.89
N ASP A 126 -0.13 13.06 8.73
CA ASP A 126 -1.37 12.42 9.16
C ASP A 126 -2.35 12.19 7.99
N VAL A 127 -2.64 13.22 7.20
CA VAL A 127 -3.56 13.09 6.06
C VAL A 127 -2.99 12.21 4.95
N LEU A 128 -1.68 12.30 4.69
CA LEU A 128 -1.00 11.43 3.74
C LEU A 128 -1.06 9.97 4.18
N SER A 129 -0.83 9.69 5.47
CA SER A 129 -0.88 8.34 5.99
C SER A 129 -2.29 7.73 5.93
N ARG A 130 -3.32 8.49 6.34
CA ARG A 130 -4.72 8.06 6.25
C ARG A 130 -5.17 7.88 4.79
N GLY A 131 -4.76 8.80 3.91
CA GLY A 131 -5.05 8.74 2.47
C GLY A 131 -4.43 7.51 1.81
N ALA A 132 -3.15 7.24 2.07
CA ALA A 132 -2.47 6.04 1.57
C ALA A 132 -3.09 4.76 2.12
N PHE A 133 -3.39 4.72 3.42
CA PHE A 133 -4.04 3.58 4.08
C PHE A 133 -5.39 3.26 3.44
N LYS A 134 -6.24 4.27 3.20
CA LYS A 134 -7.51 4.10 2.50
C LYS A 134 -7.29 3.58 1.07
N THR A 135 -6.33 4.15 0.34
CA THR A 135 -6.06 3.76 -1.06
C THR A 135 -5.62 2.30 -1.17
N VAL A 136 -4.72 1.82 -0.31
CA VAL A 136 -4.31 0.40 -0.36
C VAL A 136 -5.45 -0.54 0.00
N LEU A 137 -6.32 -0.16 0.96
CA LEU A 137 -7.50 -0.94 1.32
C LEU A 137 -8.47 -1.06 0.14
N SER A 138 -8.78 0.05 -0.50
CA SER A 138 -9.67 0.09 -1.66
C SER A 138 -9.14 -0.76 -2.81
N CYS A 139 -7.83 -0.71 -3.09
CA CYS A 139 -7.22 -1.48 -4.16
C CYS A 139 -7.11 -2.98 -3.83
N ASP A 140 -6.79 -3.35 -2.59
CA ASP A 140 -6.77 -4.75 -2.14
C ASP A 140 -8.15 -5.40 -2.34
N PHE A 141 -9.23 -4.67 -1.98
CA PHE A 141 -10.60 -5.13 -2.16
C PHE A 141 -11.05 -5.14 -3.63
N ALA A 142 -10.56 -4.22 -4.46
CA ALA A 142 -10.92 -4.16 -5.87
C ALA A 142 -10.31 -5.27 -6.73
N VAL A 143 -9.18 -5.86 -6.29
CA VAL A 143 -8.42 -6.87 -7.05
C VAL A 143 -8.95 -8.31 -6.82
N ASP A 144 -9.86 -8.53 -5.85
CA ASP A 144 -10.68 -9.74 -5.49
C ASP A 144 -9.94 -11.09 -5.32
N GLU A 145 -8.88 -11.39 -6.08
CA GLU A 145 -8.19 -12.69 -6.10
C GLU A 145 -7.12 -12.84 -5.00
N PHE A 146 -6.59 -11.74 -4.45
CA PHE A 146 -5.43 -11.74 -3.54
C PHE A 146 -5.56 -10.75 -2.38
N GLN A 147 -6.74 -10.70 -1.75
CA GLN A 147 -6.95 -9.86 -0.56
C GLN A 147 -6.02 -10.28 0.59
N VAL A 148 -5.16 -9.37 1.04
CA VAL A 148 -4.24 -9.59 2.17
C VAL A 148 -4.60 -8.77 3.39
N ILE A 149 -5.45 -7.75 3.25
CA ILE A 149 -5.79 -6.84 4.34
C ILE A 149 -7.09 -7.31 5.05
N PRO A 150 -7.11 -7.41 6.39
CA PRO A 150 -8.25 -7.96 7.12
C PRO A 150 -9.38 -6.92 7.20
N LYS A 151 -10.63 -7.40 7.26
CA LYS A 151 -11.83 -6.55 7.32
C LYS A 151 -11.80 -5.58 8.51
N GLU A 152 -11.18 -5.96 9.62
CA GLU A 152 -10.99 -5.13 10.81
C GLU A 152 -10.21 -3.84 10.51
N HIS A 153 -9.24 -3.90 9.58
CA HIS A 153 -8.47 -2.73 9.17
C HIS A 153 -9.31 -1.79 8.30
N CYS A 154 -10.21 -2.33 7.47
CA CYS A 154 -11.19 -1.53 6.75
C CYS A 154 -12.15 -0.83 7.72
N MET A 155 -12.66 -1.53 8.72
CA MET A 155 -13.54 -0.93 9.73
C MET A 155 -12.83 0.18 10.52
N ALA A 156 -11.58 -0.04 10.91
CA ALA A 156 -10.76 1.01 11.54
C ALA A 156 -10.55 2.22 10.63
N CYS A 157 -10.33 2.01 9.33
CA CYS A 157 -10.26 3.10 8.35
C CYS A 157 -11.59 3.88 8.28
N GLY A 158 -12.73 3.19 8.33
CA GLY A 158 -14.05 3.81 8.43
C GLY A 158 -14.27 4.63 9.72
N GLU A 159 -13.57 4.28 10.80
CA GLU A 159 -13.47 5.06 12.04
C GLU A 159 -12.42 6.18 11.96
N GLN A 160 -11.84 6.41 10.78
CA GLN A 160 -10.76 7.37 10.53
C GLN A 160 -9.50 7.10 11.35
N ARG A 161 -9.19 5.82 11.59
CA ARG A 161 -8.06 5.37 12.40
C ARG A 161 -7.19 4.36 11.65
N ILE A 162 -5.87 4.51 11.81
CA ILE A 162 -4.90 3.49 11.41
C ILE A 162 -4.69 2.53 12.61
N PRO A 163 -4.85 1.21 12.47
CA PRO A 163 -4.63 0.25 13.55
C PRO A 163 -3.20 0.23 14.07
N SER A 164 -3.02 -0.16 15.34
CA SER A 164 -1.70 -0.44 15.90
C SER A 164 -1.00 -1.54 15.11
N GLY A 165 0.33 -1.43 14.97
CA GLY A 165 1.14 -2.38 14.20
C GLY A 165 1.18 -2.08 12.69
N VAL A 166 0.40 -1.10 12.21
CA VAL A 166 0.49 -0.58 10.85
C VAL A 166 1.51 0.54 10.75
N SER A 167 2.37 0.53 9.73
CA SER A 167 3.18 1.68 9.31
C SER A 167 2.73 2.19 7.95
N VAL A 168 2.98 3.49 7.73
CA VAL A 168 2.86 4.09 6.41
C VAL A 168 4.15 4.83 6.11
N ASP A 169 4.77 4.45 5.00
CA ASP A 169 6.08 4.95 4.59
C ASP A 169 6.01 5.46 3.15
N LEU A 170 6.84 6.46 2.86
CA LEU A 170 6.91 7.15 1.59
C LEU A 170 8.33 6.99 1.02
N GLY A 171 8.43 6.78 -0.29
CA GLY A 171 9.69 6.69 -1.02
C GLY A 171 9.54 7.24 -2.43
N PHE A 172 10.66 7.32 -3.16
CA PHE A 172 10.70 7.83 -4.53
C PHE A 172 11.44 6.88 -5.46
N CYS A 173 10.97 6.77 -6.70
CA CYS A 173 11.58 5.98 -7.75
C CYS A 173 12.22 6.85 -8.85
N GLU A 174 13.30 6.37 -9.46
CA GLU A 174 13.94 6.99 -10.62
C GLU A 174 13.00 6.92 -11.82
N GLU A 175 12.44 5.74 -12.08
CA GLU A 175 11.55 5.52 -13.23
C GLU A 175 10.09 5.81 -12.85
N PRO A 176 9.43 6.75 -13.53
CA PRO A 176 8.02 7.00 -13.29
C PRO A 176 7.19 5.81 -13.77
N SER A 177 6.10 5.53 -13.08
CA SER A 177 5.10 4.56 -13.54
C SER A 177 3.71 5.17 -13.59
N GLY A 178 2.82 4.53 -14.37
CA GLY A 178 1.39 4.67 -14.12
C GLY A 178 1.00 4.13 -12.73
N PHE A 179 -0.29 3.94 -12.47
CA PHE A 179 -0.69 3.39 -11.18
C PHE A 179 -0.34 1.89 -11.10
N ARG A 180 0.56 1.54 -10.17
CA ARG A 180 0.91 0.15 -9.87
C ARG A 180 0.54 -0.15 -8.44
N ILE A 181 -0.01 -1.33 -8.19
CA ILE A 181 -0.17 -1.87 -6.85
C ILE A 181 0.69 -3.11 -6.68
N LEU A 182 1.29 -3.24 -5.52
CA LEU A 182 2.11 -4.38 -5.18
C LEU A 182 1.68 -4.89 -3.83
N SER A 183 1.16 -6.11 -3.78
CA SER A 183 0.62 -6.71 -2.55
C SER A 183 1.29 -8.05 -2.28
N GLY A 184 1.33 -8.43 -1.01
CA GLY A 184 1.75 -9.76 -0.62
C GLY A 184 1.73 -9.97 0.88
N PRO A 185 1.55 -11.22 1.34
CA PRO A 185 1.78 -11.57 2.73
C PRO A 185 3.26 -11.39 3.05
N LEU A 186 3.55 -10.88 4.25
CA LEU A 186 4.93 -10.81 4.75
C LEU A 186 5.34 -12.11 5.48
N GLY A 187 4.40 -13.01 5.81
CA GLY A 187 4.72 -14.27 6.47
C GLY A 187 3.61 -15.31 6.37
N ASN A 188 3.94 -16.55 6.76
CA ASN A 188 3.02 -17.68 6.72
C ASN A 188 2.02 -17.59 7.89
N CYS A 189 0.73 -17.43 7.59
CA CYS A 189 -0.36 -17.72 8.53
C CYS A 189 -0.65 -19.22 8.55
N GLU A 190 0.38 -20.08 8.66
CA GLU A 190 0.15 -21.51 8.88
C GLU A 190 -0.32 -21.72 10.32
N GLY A 191 -1.64 -21.69 10.51
CA GLY A 191 -2.31 -22.20 11.71
C GLY A 191 -2.92 -21.16 12.65
N ASP A 192 -2.63 -19.86 12.48
CA ASP A 192 -3.22 -18.83 13.31
C ASP A 192 -3.44 -17.53 12.51
N MET A 193 -4.65 -17.35 11.97
CA MET A 193 -5.09 -16.14 11.24
C MET A 193 -5.21 -14.91 12.16
N THR A 194 -4.85 -15.01 13.45
CA THR A 194 -4.94 -13.88 14.40
C THR A 194 -3.80 -12.87 14.28
N ARG A 195 -2.73 -13.17 13.52
CA ARG A 195 -1.55 -12.30 13.37
C ARG A 195 -1.43 -11.84 11.93
N CYS A 196 -2.04 -10.70 11.65
CA CYS A 196 -2.07 -10.17 10.30
C CYS A 196 -0.74 -9.48 9.95
N VAL A 197 0.04 -10.08 9.05
CA VAL A 197 1.32 -9.52 8.57
C VAL A 197 1.27 -9.38 7.05
N TYR A 198 1.11 -8.14 6.58
CA TYR A 198 0.97 -7.85 5.16
C TYR A 198 1.78 -6.63 4.75
N ARG A 199 2.00 -6.53 3.44
CA ARG A 199 2.43 -5.29 2.81
C ARG A 199 1.62 -5.05 1.56
N VAL A 200 1.22 -3.80 1.41
CA VAL A 200 0.69 -3.27 0.16
C VAL A 200 1.37 -1.95 -0.15
N ALA A 201 1.90 -1.81 -1.35
CA ALA A 201 2.50 -0.59 -1.86
C ALA A 201 1.76 -0.14 -3.12
N PHE A 202 1.72 1.17 -3.37
CA PHE A 202 1.36 1.68 -4.68
C PHE A 202 2.41 2.67 -5.18
N GLN A 203 2.64 2.65 -6.50
CA GLN A 203 3.47 3.62 -7.19
C GLN A 203 2.57 4.48 -8.09
N SER A 204 2.83 5.78 -8.09
CA SER A 204 2.16 6.76 -8.93
C SER A 204 3.19 7.82 -9.34
N GLY A 205 3.64 7.75 -10.59
CA GLY A 205 4.77 8.55 -11.07
C GLY A 205 6.04 8.08 -10.40
N HIS A 206 6.78 9.01 -9.82
CA HIS A 206 7.95 8.73 -9.00
C HIS A 206 7.59 8.39 -7.55
N LEU A 207 6.38 8.73 -7.08
CA LEU A 207 5.99 8.51 -5.69
C LEU A 207 5.69 7.03 -5.44
N VAL A 208 6.23 6.49 -4.36
CA VAL A 208 5.81 5.21 -3.78
C VAL A 208 5.29 5.42 -2.37
N MET A 209 4.13 4.84 -2.10
CA MET A 209 3.55 4.76 -0.76
C MET A 209 3.45 3.31 -0.36
N MET A 210 3.86 3.00 0.86
CA MET A 210 3.87 1.66 1.42
C MET A 210 3.06 1.61 2.70
N VAL A 211 2.25 0.57 2.83
CA VAL A 211 1.52 0.24 4.04
C VAL A 211 1.91 -1.16 4.46
N ARG A 212 2.39 -1.28 5.69
CA ARG A 212 2.85 -2.56 6.27
C ARG A 212 2.09 -2.80 7.56
N CYS A 213 1.76 -4.06 7.85
CA CYS A 213 1.29 -4.48 9.17
C CYS A 213 2.23 -5.57 9.68
N THR A 214 2.73 -5.43 10.91
CA THR A 214 3.67 -6.39 11.52
C THR A 214 3.29 -6.74 12.96
N ASP A 215 3.62 -7.97 13.39
CA ASP A 215 3.34 -8.48 14.75
C ASP A 215 4.52 -8.28 15.73
N GLY A 216 5.33 -7.22 15.54
CA GLY A 216 6.56 -6.99 16.29
C GLY A 216 7.05 -5.53 16.25
N PRO A 217 8.18 -5.19 16.91
CA PRO A 217 8.79 -3.88 16.74
C PRO A 217 9.04 -3.65 15.25
N PHE A 218 8.61 -2.49 14.74
CA PHE A 218 8.81 -2.09 13.36
C PHE A 218 10.24 -2.42 12.96
N TYR A 219 10.41 -3.21 11.89
CA TYR A 219 11.71 -3.33 11.25
C TYR A 219 12.22 -1.91 11.02
N ASP A 220 13.51 -1.70 11.27
CA ASP A 220 14.14 -0.40 11.09
C ASP A 220 13.67 0.19 9.75
N LEU A 221 13.35 1.48 9.77
CA LEU A 221 12.90 2.22 8.61
C LEU A 221 13.73 1.81 7.38
N TYR A 222 13.07 1.51 6.26
CA TYR A 222 13.84 1.20 5.05
C TYR A 222 14.77 2.36 4.74
N PRO A 223 16.08 2.09 4.54
CA PRO A 223 16.96 3.05 3.89
C PRO A 223 16.26 3.54 2.63
N GLY A 224 16.25 4.85 2.42
CA GLY A 224 15.55 5.46 1.30
C GLY A 224 14.12 5.91 1.53
N THR A 225 13.56 5.73 2.73
CA THR A 225 12.15 6.07 2.99
C THR A 225 11.96 7.15 4.05
N ILE A 226 10.76 7.72 4.08
CA ILE A 226 10.26 8.63 5.10
C ILE A 226 9.06 7.95 5.75
N SER A 227 9.12 7.68 7.06
CA SER A 227 7.95 7.22 7.79
C SER A 227 7.00 8.38 8.02
N LEU A 228 5.73 8.16 7.69
CA LEU A 228 4.65 9.10 7.98
C LEU A 228 3.85 8.68 9.21
N TYR A 229 3.75 7.37 9.46
CA TYR A 229 3.01 6.78 10.57
C TYR A 229 3.73 5.51 11.09
N PRO A 230 3.81 5.28 12.42
CA PRO A 230 3.12 6.00 13.51
C PRO A 230 3.79 7.30 13.96
N GLU A 231 5.04 7.53 13.55
CA GLU A 231 5.79 8.74 13.90
C GLU A 231 6.52 9.22 12.65
N PHE A 232 6.47 10.53 12.40
CA PHE A 232 7.18 11.12 11.27
C PHE A 232 8.69 11.00 11.48
N LYS A 233 9.37 10.24 10.61
CA LYS A 233 10.82 10.03 10.65
C LYS A 233 11.41 10.00 9.26
N VAL A 234 12.55 10.65 9.11
CA VAL A 234 13.37 10.58 7.90
C VAL A 234 14.43 9.52 8.13
N GLY A 235 14.67 8.65 7.16
CA GLY A 235 15.78 7.71 7.23
C GLY A 235 17.13 8.40 7.28
N ASP A 236 18.12 7.73 7.87
CA ASP A 236 19.48 8.24 7.99
C ASP A 236 20.13 8.43 6.61
N GLU A 237 19.75 7.60 5.63
CA GLU A 237 20.15 7.71 4.22
C GLU A 237 18.88 7.67 3.37
N LEU A 238 18.40 8.83 2.88
CA LEU A 238 17.40 8.85 1.81
C LEU A 238 18.06 8.46 0.49
N ASP A 239 17.31 7.75 -0.34
CA ASP A 239 17.74 7.10 -1.56
C ASP A 239 16.56 7.09 -2.53
N ILE A 240 16.87 7.02 -3.81
CA ILE A 240 15.87 6.89 -4.87
C ILE A 240 15.95 5.47 -5.38
N PHE A 241 14.84 4.75 -5.26
CA PHE A 241 14.74 3.38 -5.76
C PHE A 241 14.71 3.40 -7.28
N ARG A 242 15.18 2.37 -7.95
CA ARG A 242 15.01 2.24 -9.40
C ARG A 242 13.54 2.16 -9.79
N ASP A 243 12.80 1.31 -9.08
CA ASP A 243 11.36 1.10 -9.25
C ASP A 243 10.72 0.51 -7.97
N SER A 244 9.38 0.37 -7.97
CA SER A 244 8.65 -0.22 -6.84
C SER A 244 8.94 -1.71 -6.60
N LEU A 245 9.53 -2.44 -7.55
CA LEU A 245 9.96 -3.83 -7.33
C LEU A 245 11.28 -3.90 -6.56
N GLU A 246 12.16 -2.92 -6.70
CA GLU A 246 13.38 -2.82 -5.89
C GLU A 246 13.06 -2.70 -4.40
N ILE A 247 12.09 -1.83 -4.06
CA ILE A 247 11.58 -1.68 -2.70
C ILE A 247 11.14 -3.03 -2.13
N ILE A 248 10.44 -3.82 -2.94
CA ILE A 248 10.00 -5.16 -2.56
C ILE A 248 11.17 -6.11 -2.30
N ALA A 249 12.19 -6.06 -3.15
CA ALA A 249 13.36 -6.91 -2.98
C ALA A 249 14.06 -6.59 -1.64
N TRP A 250 14.17 -5.31 -1.30
CA TRP A 250 14.70 -4.86 -0.03
C TRP A 250 13.89 -5.36 1.15
N ASP A 251 12.57 -5.32 1.08
CA ASP A 251 11.72 -5.85 2.14
C ASP A 251 11.92 -7.35 2.36
N VAL A 252 11.94 -8.13 1.28
CA VAL A 252 12.16 -9.58 1.33
C VAL A 252 13.52 -9.89 1.95
N LEU A 253 14.55 -9.12 1.59
CA LEU A 253 15.90 -9.27 2.14
C LEU A 253 16.00 -8.85 3.61
N ALA A 254 15.38 -7.74 4.00
CA ALA A 254 15.33 -7.27 5.38
C ALA A 254 14.67 -8.33 6.29
N MET A 255 13.56 -8.90 5.83
CA MET A 255 12.88 -9.99 6.55
C MET A 255 13.73 -11.25 6.68
N ALA A 256 14.46 -11.64 5.63
CA ALA A 256 15.37 -12.78 5.70
C ALA A 256 16.49 -12.54 6.73
N TYR A 257 17.13 -11.36 6.68
CA TYR A 257 18.22 -10.98 7.57
C TYR A 257 17.82 -10.95 9.05
N HIS A 258 16.65 -10.40 9.37
CA HIS A 258 16.17 -10.36 10.76
C HIS A 258 15.81 -11.74 11.31
N ASN A 259 15.32 -12.66 10.47
CA ASN A 259 15.05 -14.03 10.88
C ASN A 259 16.34 -14.81 11.18
N GLU A 260 17.42 -14.59 10.43
CA GLU A 260 18.73 -15.20 10.75
C GLU A 260 19.26 -14.72 12.11
N LYS A 261 19.11 -13.42 12.41
CA LYS A 261 19.52 -12.86 13.70
C LYS A 261 18.69 -13.34 14.89
N SER A 262 17.38 -13.48 14.73
CA SER A 262 16.48 -13.94 15.80
C SER A 262 16.53 -15.46 16.02
N SER A 263 16.93 -16.23 14.99
CA SER A 263 17.13 -17.69 15.09
C SER A 263 18.53 -18.12 15.55
N GLY A 264 19.45 -17.17 15.82
CA GLY A 264 20.79 -17.48 16.31
C GLY A 264 21.71 -18.16 15.29
N PHE A 265 21.41 -18.05 13.99
CA PHE A 265 22.24 -18.59 12.92
C PHE A 265 23.28 -17.57 12.46
N TYR A 266 24.31 -17.33 13.29
CA TYR A 266 25.55 -16.75 12.79
C TYR A 266 26.34 -17.84 12.06
N GLY A 267 26.33 -17.78 10.74
CA GLY A 267 27.32 -18.48 9.93
C GLY A 267 26.83 -18.82 8.54
N LEU A 268 26.70 -17.81 7.66
CA LEU A 268 26.70 -17.99 6.20
C LEU A 268 26.81 -16.65 5.44
N LEU A 269 27.61 -15.70 5.94
CA LEU A 269 28.07 -14.55 5.14
C LEU A 269 29.57 -14.27 5.39
N ASP A 270 30.36 -15.34 5.44
CA ASP A 270 31.82 -15.28 5.29
C ASP A 270 32.24 -16.39 4.30
N THR A 271 31.98 -16.16 3.00
CA THR A 271 32.73 -16.75 1.87
C THR A 271 32.50 -15.93 0.61
#